data_AF-A0A1G8GK01-F1
#
_entry.id   AF-A0A1G8GK01-F1
#
_cell.length_a   1.000
_cell.length_b   1.000
_cell.length_c   1.000
_cell.angle_alpha   90.00
_cell.angle_beta   90.00
_cell.angle_gamma   90.00
#
_symmetry.space_group_name_H-M   'P 1'
#
loop_
_entity.id
_entity.type
_entity.pdbx_description
1 polymer ?
#
loop_
_entity_poly.entity_id
_entity_poly.type
_entity_poly.pdbx_seq_one_letter_code
_entity_poly.pdbx_strand_id
1 'polypeptide(L)'
;MKRQNKYRKFQLQQKNIEALEKDNSRFKRVYSEYENMSEELWNLENSDNEPVPDDFINAMILQASYLEDEIEDWLIQFNDRKKEIKQ
;
A
#
# COMPACT_ATOMS: atom_id res chain seq x y z
N MET A 1 0.16 -17.89 17.48
CA MET A 1 -0.63 -17.22 16.42
C MET A 1 0.34 -16.49 15.51
N LYS A 2 0.30 -16.71 14.19
CA LYS A 2 1.08 -15.89 13.25
C LYS A 2 0.53 -14.46 13.30
N ARG A 3 1.37 -13.47 13.60
CA ARG A 3 0.96 -12.06 13.59
C ARG A 3 0.49 -11.71 12.17
N GLN A 4 -0.66 -11.07 12.05
CA GLN A 4 -1.14 -10.57 10.75
C GLN A 4 -0.22 -9.43 10.32
N ASN A 5 0.17 -9.41 9.04
CA ASN A 5 0.99 -8.33 8.51
C ASN A 5 0.18 -7.03 8.53
N LYS A 6 0.56 -6.12 9.44
CA LYS A 6 -0.12 -4.84 9.67
C LYS A 6 0.02 -3.86 8.50
N TYR A 7 0.97 -4.10 7.59
CA TYR A 7 1.24 -3.27 6.41
C TYR A 7 0.46 -3.73 5.15
N ARG A 8 -0.53 -4.61 5.29
CA ARG A 8 -1.36 -5.09 4.16
C ARG A 8 -2.73 -4.41 4.11
N LYS A 9 -2.74 -3.08 4.06
CA LYS A 9 -3.95 -2.25 4.21
C LYS A 9 -5.02 -2.50 3.14
N PHE A 10 -4.61 -2.67 1.88
CA PHE A 10 -5.54 -2.69 0.75
C PHE A 10 -6.00 -4.09 0.31
N GLN A 11 -5.82 -5.12 1.13
CA GLN A 11 -6.20 -6.51 0.77
C GLN A 11 -7.66 -6.65 0.30
N LEU A 12 -8.59 -5.91 0.90
CA LEU A 12 -10.01 -5.99 0.54
C LEU A 12 -10.35 -5.26 -0.77
N GLN A 13 -9.45 -4.42 -1.28
CA GLN A 13 -9.65 -3.59 -2.47
C GLN A 13 -8.89 -4.10 -3.70
N GLN A 14 -8.29 -5.30 -3.64
CA GLN A 14 -7.47 -5.85 -4.73
C GLN A 14 -8.13 -5.83 -6.11
N LYS A 15 -9.42 -6.16 -6.20
CA LYS A 15 -10.15 -6.09 -7.48
C LYS A 15 -10.22 -4.68 -8.08
N ASN A 16 -10.25 -3.66 -7.24
CA ASN A 16 -10.25 -2.26 -7.68
C ASN A 16 -8.84 -1.81 -8.06
N ILE A 17 -7.84 -2.23 -7.28
CA ILE A 17 -6.41 -2.01 -7.56
C ILE A 17 -6.06 -2.60 -8.93
N GLU A 18 -6.32 -3.87 -9.17
CA GLU A 18 -6.04 -4.55 -10.45
C GLU A 18 -6.67 -3.84 -11.65
N ALA A 19 -7.86 -3.25 -11.47
CA ALA A 19 -8.52 -2.49 -12.52
C ALA A 19 -7.82 -1.14 -12.76
N LEU A 20 -7.41 -0.44 -11.70
CA LEU A 20 -6.65 0.80 -11.80
C LEU A 20 -5.26 0.57 -12.40
N GLU A 21 -4.56 -0.51 -12.04
CA GLU A 21 -3.23 -0.81 -12.58
C GLU A 21 -3.22 -1.09 -14.08
N LYS A 22 -4.31 -1.64 -14.62
CA LYS A 22 -4.45 -1.92 -16.06
C LYS A 22 -4.51 -0.64 -16.90
N ASP A 23 -5.17 0.38 -16.37
CA ASP A 23 -5.51 1.58 -17.13
C ASP A 23 -4.72 2.83 -16.68
N ASN A 24 -3.95 2.74 -15.57
CA ASN A 24 -3.19 3.84 -15.01
C ASN A 24 -1.77 3.39 -14.58
N SER A 25 -0.79 3.67 -15.44
CA SER A 25 0.62 3.33 -15.20
C SER A 25 1.24 4.05 -14.00
N ARG A 26 0.79 5.27 -13.70
CA ARG A 26 1.23 6.01 -12.50
C ARG A 26 0.72 5.34 -11.24
N PHE A 27 -0.56 4.98 -11.19
CA PHE A 27 -1.13 4.23 -10.09
C PHE A 27 -0.37 2.93 -9.85
N LYS A 28 -0.14 2.15 -10.91
CA LYS A 28 0.61 0.89 -10.83
C LYS A 28 1.98 1.07 -10.19
N ARG A 29 2.72 2.11 -10.60
CA ARG A 29 4.03 2.40 -10.03
C ARG A 29 3.94 2.69 -8.52
N VAL A 30 3.04 3.58 -8.12
CA VAL A 30 2.88 3.96 -6.69
C VAL A 30 2.43 2.77 -5.86
N TYR A 31 1.48 1.97 -6.35
CA TYR A 31 1.03 0.76 -5.66
C TYR A 31 2.16 -0.27 -5.51
N SER A 32 2.98 -0.48 -6.55
CA SER A 32 4.15 -1.36 -6.48
C SER A 32 5.19 -0.86 -5.48
N GLU A 33 5.45 0.45 -5.44
CA GLU A 33 6.36 1.06 -4.46
C GLU A 33 5.84 0.85 -3.03
N TYR A 34 4.52 1.00 -2.81
CA TYR A 34 3.87 0.71 -1.53
C TYR A 34 4.00 -0.76 -1.11
N GLU A 35 3.73 -1.71 -2.01
CA GLU A 35 3.82 -3.13 -1.69
C GLU A 35 5.23 -3.55 -1.29
N ASN A 36 6.23 -3.10 -2.06
CA ASN A 36 7.64 -3.38 -1.75
C ASN A 36 8.02 -2.84 -0.36
N MET A 37 7.66 -1.58 -0.07
CA MET A 37 7.97 -0.95 1.21
C MET A 37 7.25 -1.62 2.39
N SER A 38 6.01 -2.04 2.19
CA SER A 38 5.21 -2.77 3.18
C SER A 38 5.77 -4.15 3.49
N GLU A 39 6.32 -4.83 2.47
CA GLU A 39 7.01 -6.10 2.63
C GLU A 39 8.36 -5.91 3.36
N GLU A 40 9.13 -4.90 2.98
CA GLU A 40 10.39 -4.56 3.65
C GLU A 40 10.19 -4.21 5.13
N LEU A 41 9.23 -3.34 5.45
CA LEU A 41 8.88 -2.99 6.83
C LEU A 41 8.50 -4.23 7.66
N TRP A 42 7.72 -5.13 7.08
CA TRP A 42 7.37 -6.38 7.74
C TRP A 42 8.60 -7.25 8.01
N ASN A 43 9.50 -7.35 7.03
CA ASN A 43 10.71 -8.15 7.15
C ASN A 43 11.68 -7.55 8.17
N LEU A 44 11.84 -6.23 8.20
CA LEU A 44 12.68 -5.54 9.17
C LEU A 44 12.21 -5.76 10.61
N GLU A 45 10.90 -5.77 10.85
CA GLU A 45 10.34 -5.99 12.19
C GLU A 45 10.33 -7.46 12.67
N ASN A 46 10.47 -8.42 11.75
CA ASN A 46 10.30 -9.85 12.05
C ASN A 46 11.52 -10.71 11.68
N SER A 47 12.57 -10.14 11.10
CA SER A 47 13.81 -10.87 10.80
C SER A 47 14.78 -10.83 11.99
N ASP A 48 15.55 -11.90 12.16
CA ASP A 48 16.64 -11.99 13.16
C ASP A 48 17.94 -11.33 12.66
N ASN A 49 17.84 -10.44 11.65
CA ASN A 49 18.99 -9.78 11.01
C ASN A 49 19.52 -8.60 11.85
N GLU A 50 20.49 -7.87 11.31
CA GLU A 50 21.14 -6.74 11.99
C GLU A 50 20.14 -5.71 12.54
N PRO A 51 20.39 -5.18 13.75
CA PRO A 51 19.51 -4.19 14.36
C PRO A 51 19.48 -2.91 13.52
N VAL A 52 18.28 -2.54 13.10
CA VAL A 52 18.03 -1.31 12.35
C VAL A 52 17.54 -0.21 13.30
N PRO A 53 18.05 1.04 13.20
CA PRO A 53 17.62 2.12 14.07
C PRO A 53 16.12 2.43 13.95
N ASP A 54 15.47 2.71 15.09
CA ASP A 54 14.04 3.03 15.15
C ASP A 54 13.66 4.23 14.26
N ASP A 55 14.52 5.25 14.17
CA ASP A 55 14.28 6.43 13.32
C ASP A 55 14.19 6.07 11.83
N PHE A 56 14.94 5.06 11.39
CA PHE A 56 14.86 4.56 10.02
C PHE A 56 13.54 3.85 9.78
N ILE A 57 13.11 2.99 10.72
CA ILE A 57 11.81 2.32 10.65
C ILE A 57 10.67 3.35 10.64
N ASN A 58 10.74 4.36 11.50
CA ASN A 58 9.76 5.44 11.55
C ASN A 58 9.71 6.24 10.23
N ALA A 59 10.86 6.51 9.62
CA ALA A 59 10.91 7.18 8.32
C ALA A 59 10.29 6.32 7.20
N MET A 60 10.54 5.00 7.20
CA MET A 60 9.89 4.09 6.25
C MET A 60 8.37 3.99 6.47
N ILE A 61 7.92 3.94 7.72
CA ILE A 61 6.48 3.97 8.05
C ILE A 61 5.85 5.26 7.54
N LEU A 62 6.50 6.40 7.76
CA LEU A 62 6.02 7.69 7.27
C LEU A 62 5.94 7.71 5.74
N GLN A 63 6.98 7.22 5.06
CA GLN A 63 6.99 7.16 3.61
C GLN A 63 5.90 6.23 3.06
N ALA A 64 5.67 5.07 3.69
CA ALA A 64 4.59 4.17 3.33
C ALA A 64 3.23 4.85 3.51
N SER A 65 3.04 5.63 4.59
CA SER A 65 1.78 6.34 4.82
C SER A 65 1.44 7.36 3.73
N TYR A 66 2.43 8.06 3.16
CA TYR A 66 2.19 8.96 2.02
C TYR A 66 1.76 8.22 0.76
N LEU A 67 2.32 7.03 0.51
CA LEU A 67 1.88 6.18 -0.59
C LEU A 67 0.46 5.65 -0.33
N GLU A 68 0.14 5.29 0.92
CA GLU A 68 -1.20 4.87 1.31
C GLU A 68 -2.23 5.97 1.05
N ASP A 69 -1.94 7.21 1.42
CA ASP A 69 -2.83 8.36 1.19
C ASP A 69 -3.09 8.57 -0.32
N GLU A 70 -2.05 8.51 -1.17
CA GLU A 70 -2.20 8.65 -2.63
C GLU A 70 -3.03 7.50 -3.23
N ILE A 71 -2.85 6.27 -2.73
CA ILE A 71 -3.61 5.09 -3.16
C ILE A 71 -5.09 5.21 -2.74
N GLU A 72 -5.36 5.66 -1.51
CA GLU A 72 -6.72 5.87 -1.01
C GLU A 72 -7.47 6.89 -1.86
N ASP A 73 -6.84 8.03 -2.16
CA ASP A 73 -7.43 9.07 -2.99
C ASP A 73 -7.82 8.52 -4.38
N TRP A 74 -6.95 7.73 -5.01
CA TRP A 74 -7.29 7.09 -6.29
C TRP A 74 -8.43 6.08 -6.16
N LEU A 75 -8.47 5.30 -5.09
CA LEU A 75 -9.53 4.32 -4.87
C LEU A 75 -10.88 4.99 -4.60
N ILE A 76 -10.92 6.10 -3.88
CA ILE A 76 -12.12 6.92 -3.67
C ILE A 76 -12.63 7.42 -5.02
N GLN A 77 -11.77 8.10 -5.80
CA GLN A 77 -12.12 8.63 -7.12
C GLN A 77 -12.61 7.53 -8.08
N PHE A 78 -11.96 6.36 -8.05
CA PHE A 78 -12.35 5.22 -8.87
C PHE A 78 -13.72 4.65 -8.49
N ASN A 79 -14.00 4.54 -7.20
CA ASN A 79 -15.29 4.07 -6.71
C ASN A 79 -16.41 5.05 -7.00
N ASP A 80 -16.16 6.36 -6.92
CA ASP A 80 -17.17 7.37 -7.24
C ASP A 80 -17.53 7.38 -8.73
N ARG A 81 -16.53 7.31 -9.62
CA ARG A 81 -16.77 7.12 -11.06
C ARG A 81 -17.58 5.85 -11.36
N LYS A 82 -17.31 4.74 -10.65
CA LYS A 82 -18.09 3.50 -10.79
C LYS A 82 -19.56 3.65 -10.35
N LYS A 83 -19.86 4.49 -9.36
CA LYS A 83 -21.24 4.75 -8.92
C LYS A 83 -21.99 5.59 -9.96
N GLU A 84 -21.35 6.60 -10.53
CA GLU A 84 -21.93 7.46 -11.57
C GLU A 84 -22.32 6.66 -12.83
N ILE A 85 -21.48 5.71 -13.27
CA ILE A 85 -21.75 4.88 -14.46
C ILE A 85 -22.90 3.87 -14.24
N LYS A 86 -23.25 3.55 -12.98
CA LYS A 86 -24.30 2.59 -12.64
C LYS A 86 -25.68 3.23 -12.43
N GLN A 87 -25.78 4.57 -12.47
CA GLN A 87 -27.05 5.30 -12.48
C GLN A 87 -27.56 5.48 -13.91
#